data_AF-A0A1V6HNM1-F1
#
_entry.id   AF-A0A1V6HNM1-F1
#
_cell.length_a   1.000
_cell.length_b   1.000
_cell.length_c   1.000
_cell.angle_alpha   90.00
_cell.angle_beta   90.00
_cell.angle_gamma   90.00
#
_symmetry.space_group_name_H-M   'P 1'
#
loop_
_entity.id
_entity.type
_entity.pdbx_description
1 polymer ?
#
loop_
_entity_poly.entity_id
_entity_poly.type
_entity_poly.pdbx_seq_one_letter_code
_entity_poly.pdbx_strand_id
1 'polypeptide(L)'
;MTFTLLYTILSLSLLGGLLAVILFIVAQKFKVQEDPRIDQVLEVLPGANCGGCGFAGCRAFAEHYVNNPEATDIFCPVGGNPVMKLAAQVLDREVQEQMPKLAVLRCNGSCGASERLNIYDGSSVCAVAADLYGGETGCSYGCLGMGDCVNACVFDAIYIDPQTCLPVVVEDKCTSCGACVKACPRLILELRPKGPKSRRIYVACANKDKGAVTRKVCSVGCIGCKLCVKACEFEAVTVTDNLAYIDPDKCRLCRKCVAVCPTGCILEINFPPKKQKTENE
;
A
#
# COMPACT_ATOMS: atom_id res chain seq x y z
N MET A 1 17.87 28.71 -61.52
CA MET A 1 17.80 27.52 -60.65
C MET A 1 18.50 26.38 -61.34
N THR A 2 19.53 25.82 -60.71
CA THR A 2 20.34 24.72 -61.25
C THR A 2 19.49 23.44 -61.37
N PHE A 3 19.63 22.70 -62.49
CA PHE A 3 18.97 21.40 -62.69
C PHE A 3 19.18 20.44 -61.51
N THR A 4 20.31 20.56 -60.81
CA THR A 4 20.63 19.84 -59.58
C THR A 4 19.60 20.06 -58.47
N LEU A 5 19.14 21.30 -58.25
CA LEU A 5 18.10 21.62 -57.25
C LEU A 5 16.76 20.99 -57.62
N LEU A 6 16.43 20.96 -58.92
CA LEU A 6 15.20 20.32 -59.37
C LEU A 6 15.26 18.81 -59.12
N TYR A 7 16.37 18.15 -59.47
CA TYR A 7 16.55 16.72 -59.28
C TYR A 7 16.59 16.30 -57.81
N THR A 8 17.18 17.10 -56.91
CA THR A 8 17.18 16.80 -55.48
C THR A 8 15.79 16.91 -54.87
N ILE A 9 15.01 17.93 -55.26
CA ILE A 9 13.62 18.08 -54.80
C ILE A 9 12.77 16.90 -55.29
N LEU A 10 12.92 16.53 -56.56
CA LEU A 10 12.14 15.46 -57.19
C LEU A 10 12.48 14.10 -56.59
N SER A 11 13.77 13.80 -56.37
CA SER A 11 14.21 12.52 -55.80
C SER A 11 13.79 12.37 -54.33
N LEU A 12 13.93 13.43 -53.51
CA LEU A 12 13.49 13.41 -52.11
C LEU A 12 11.97 13.31 -51.98
N SER A 13 11.22 14.01 -52.85
CA SER A 13 9.76 13.95 -52.84
C SER A 13 9.24 12.57 -53.26
N LEU A 14 9.86 11.95 -54.28
CA LEU A 14 9.48 10.62 -54.74
C LEU A 14 9.77 9.57 -53.67
N LEU A 15 10.96 9.63 -53.06
CA LEU A 15 11.35 8.74 -51.97
C LEU A 15 10.43 8.90 -50.75
N GLY A 16 10.12 10.13 -50.37
CA GLY A 16 9.21 10.43 -49.27
C GLY A 16 7.80 9.91 -49.52
N GLY A 17 7.25 10.12 -50.72
CA GLY A 17 5.95 9.58 -51.12
C GLY A 17 5.92 8.05 -51.11
N LEU A 18 6.98 7.42 -51.62
CA LEU A 18 7.10 5.96 -51.66
C LEU A 18 7.16 5.36 -50.24
N LEU A 19 7.97 5.94 -49.35
CA LEU A 19 8.04 5.53 -47.94
C LEU A 19 6.72 5.76 -47.21
N ALA A 20 6.02 6.87 -47.47
CA ALA A 20 4.71 7.15 -46.87
C ALA A 20 3.65 6.10 -47.28
N VAL A 21 3.63 5.71 -48.55
CA VAL A 21 2.73 4.66 -49.05
C VAL A 21 3.07 3.31 -48.40
N ILE A 22 4.35 2.95 -48.30
CA ILE A 22 4.78 1.72 -47.61
C ILE A 22 4.33 1.73 -46.14
N LEU A 23 4.59 2.83 -45.42
CA LEU A 23 4.19 2.96 -44.01
C LEU A 23 2.67 2.89 -43.84
N PHE A 24 1.88 3.48 -44.74
CA PHE A 24 0.42 3.39 -44.71
C PHE A 24 -0.08 1.95 -44.93
N ILE A 25 0.48 1.24 -45.90
CA ILE A 25 0.12 -0.17 -46.18
C ILE A 25 0.47 -1.05 -44.98
N VAL A 26 1.65 -0.87 -44.41
CA VAL A 26 2.09 -1.60 -43.21
C VAL A 26 1.16 -1.26 -42.05
N ALA A 27 0.88 0.02 -41.79
CA ALA A 27 0.00 0.45 -40.70
C ALA A 27 -1.41 -0.15 -40.82
N GLN A 28 -1.99 -0.22 -42.02
CA GLN A 28 -3.32 -0.82 -42.23
C GLN A 28 -3.27 -2.35 -42.11
N LYS A 29 -2.25 -3.00 -42.65
CA LYS A 29 -2.11 -4.45 -42.62
C LYS A 29 -1.87 -4.99 -41.20
N PHE A 30 -1.16 -4.24 -40.36
CA PHE A 30 -0.85 -4.59 -38.99
C PHE A 30 -1.70 -3.84 -37.96
N LYS A 31 -2.80 -3.20 -38.39
CA LYS A 31 -3.74 -2.55 -37.47
C LYS A 31 -4.39 -3.59 -36.58
N VAL A 32 -4.00 -3.62 -35.31
CA VAL A 32 -4.64 -4.45 -34.29
C VAL A 32 -5.99 -3.83 -33.97
N GLN A 33 -7.06 -4.61 -34.13
CA GLN A 33 -8.40 -4.19 -33.71
C GLN A 33 -8.51 -4.45 -32.21
N GLU A 34 -8.41 -3.39 -31.43
CA GLU A 34 -8.65 -3.45 -29.99
C GLU A 34 -10.15 -3.45 -29.72
N ASP A 35 -10.58 -4.19 -28.70
CA ASP A 35 -11.96 -4.17 -28.25
C ASP A 35 -12.30 -2.74 -27.76
N PRO A 36 -13.29 -2.05 -28.36
CA PRO A 36 -13.63 -0.67 -27.98
C PRO A 36 -14.06 -0.54 -26.52
N ARG A 37 -14.46 -1.64 -25.87
CA ARG A 37 -14.79 -1.66 -24.44
C ARG A 37 -13.57 -1.39 -23.56
N ILE A 38 -12.35 -1.60 -24.06
CA ILE A 38 -11.12 -1.26 -23.33
C ILE A 38 -11.06 0.24 -23.05
N ASP A 39 -11.35 1.07 -24.05
CA ASP A 39 -11.38 2.52 -23.89
C ASP A 39 -12.52 2.96 -22.98
N GLN A 40 -13.69 2.32 -23.09
CA GLN A 40 -14.84 2.59 -22.22
C GLN A 40 -14.54 2.27 -20.74
N VAL A 41 -13.88 1.13 -20.47
CA VAL A 41 -13.41 0.80 -19.11
C VAL A 41 -12.35 1.80 -18.66
N LEU A 42 -11.42 2.19 -19.52
CA LEU A 42 -10.35 3.13 -19.20
C LEU A 42 -10.89 4.50 -18.79
N GLU A 43 -11.94 5.01 -19.45
CA GLU A 43 -12.59 6.29 -19.13
C GLU A 43 -13.22 6.30 -17.73
N VAL A 44 -13.67 5.15 -17.24
CA VAL A 44 -14.24 4.99 -15.90
C VAL A 44 -13.16 4.86 -14.83
N LEU A 45 -11.95 4.41 -15.19
CA LEU A 45 -10.85 4.26 -14.25
C LEU A 45 -10.31 5.60 -13.76
N PRO A 46 -9.69 5.67 -12.56
CA PRO A 46 -9.21 6.93 -11.99
C PRO A 46 -8.02 7.58 -12.72
N GLY A 47 -7.44 6.94 -13.75
CA GLY A 47 -6.26 7.45 -14.47
C GLY A 47 -4.97 7.57 -13.64
N ALA A 48 -4.96 7.08 -12.39
CA ALA A 48 -3.87 7.33 -11.44
C ALA A 48 -2.56 6.56 -11.74
N ASN A 49 -2.60 5.49 -12.54
CA ASN A 49 -1.43 4.68 -12.93
C ASN A 49 -0.53 4.24 -11.75
N CYS A 50 -1.12 4.02 -10.56
CA CYS A 50 -0.37 3.79 -9.32
C CYS A 50 0.18 2.35 -9.16
N GLY A 51 -0.22 1.41 -10.03
CA GLY A 51 0.19 0.01 -9.95
C GLY A 51 -0.39 -0.80 -8.78
N GLY A 52 -1.30 -0.23 -7.98
CA GLY A 52 -1.83 -0.91 -6.79
C GLY A 52 -2.70 -2.14 -7.07
N CYS A 53 -3.25 -2.25 -8.28
CA CYS A 53 -3.97 -3.43 -8.76
C CYS A 53 -3.05 -4.51 -9.36
N GLY A 54 -1.72 -4.29 -9.39
CA GLY A 54 -0.74 -5.22 -9.96
C GLY A 54 -0.41 -5.00 -11.44
N PHE A 55 -1.11 -4.08 -12.12
CA PHE A 55 -0.88 -3.75 -13.53
C PHE A 55 0.03 -2.52 -13.69
N ALA A 56 0.74 -2.41 -14.82
CA ALA A 56 1.63 -1.28 -15.10
C ALA A 56 0.91 0.08 -15.18
N GLY A 57 -0.40 0.09 -15.42
CA GLY A 57 -1.21 1.30 -15.49
C GLY A 57 -2.70 1.00 -15.69
N CYS A 58 -3.51 2.05 -15.75
CA CYS A 58 -4.96 1.94 -15.94
C CYS A 58 -5.32 1.31 -17.29
N ARG A 59 -4.56 1.60 -18.36
CA ARG A 59 -4.75 0.97 -19.68
C ARG A 59 -4.54 -0.54 -19.62
N ALA A 60 -3.42 -0.97 -19.03
CA ALA A 60 -3.10 -2.40 -18.86
C ALA A 60 -4.14 -3.12 -17.99
N PHE A 61 -4.66 -2.46 -16.95
CA PHE A 61 -5.77 -2.98 -16.18
C PHE A 61 -7.03 -3.15 -17.04
N ALA A 62 -7.41 -2.12 -17.81
CA ALA A 62 -8.60 -2.14 -18.65
C ALA A 62 -8.51 -3.25 -19.72
N GLU A 63 -7.38 -3.34 -20.43
CA GLU A 63 -7.11 -4.40 -21.40
C GLU A 63 -7.27 -5.78 -20.77
N HIS A 64 -6.67 -6.00 -19.60
CA HIS A 64 -6.75 -7.28 -18.92
C HIS A 64 -8.18 -7.59 -18.44
N TYR A 65 -8.87 -6.59 -17.87
CA TYR A 65 -10.24 -6.74 -17.38
C TYR A 65 -11.23 -7.07 -18.49
N VAL A 66 -11.09 -6.46 -19.67
CA VAL A 66 -11.93 -6.78 -20.84
C VAL A 66 -11.62 -8.16 -21.40
N ASN A 67 -10.33 -8.47 -21.62
CA ASN A 67 -9.91 -9.67 -22.32
C ASN A 67 -10.01 -10.97 -21.49
N ASN A 68 -10.19 -10.89 -20.16
CA ASN A 68 -10.26 -12.06 -19.27
C ASN A 68 -11.60 -12.08 -18.51
N PRO A 69 -12.69 -12.58 -19.12
CA PRO A 69 -14.02 -12.54 -18.53
C PRO A 69 -14.19 -13.32 -17.23
N GLU A 70 -13.42 -14.38 -17.06
CA GLU A 70 -13.39 -15.23 -15.86
C GLU A 70 -12.65 -14.62 -14.68
N ALA A 71 -11.88 -13.56 -14.87
CA ALA A 71 -11.07 -12.95 -13.83
C ALA A 71 -11.95 -12.13 -12.86
N THR A 72 -12.31 -12.75 -11.74
CA THR A 72 -13.24 -12.20 -10.72
C THR A 72 -12.52 -11.52 -9.55
N ASP A 73 -11.21 -11.72 -9.45
CA ASP A 73 -10.32 -11.24 -8.39
C ASP A 73 -9.62 -9.92 -8.72
N ILE A 74 -9.92 -9.33 -9.89
CA ILE A 74 -9.39 -8.04 -10.32
C ILE A 74 -10.13 -6.89 -9.61
N PHE A 75 -9.37 -5.99 -8.99
CA PHE A 75 -9.94 -4.84 -8.29
C PHE A 75 -9.05 -3.60 -8.41
N CYS A 76 -9.65 -2.45 -8.68
CA CYS A 76 -8.97 -1.16 -8.62
C CYS A 76 -9.04 -0.60 -7.19
N PRO A 77 -7.94 -0.59 -6.41
CA PRO A 77 -7.98 -0.09 -5.03
C PRO A 77 -8.30 1.40 -4.96
N VAL A 78 -7.87 2.18 -5.95
CA VAL A 78 -8.06 3.63 -6.00
C VAL A 78 -9.51 4.00 -6.32
N GLY A 79 -10.10 3.34 -7.31
CA GLY A 79 -11.48 3.58 -7.71
C GLY A 79 -12.50 2.94 -6.77
N GLY A 80 -12.10 1.88 -6.07
CA GLY A 80 -12.93 1.14 -5.13
C GLY A 80 -14.16 0.50 -5.79
N ASN A 81 -15.11 0.09 -4.95
CA ASN A 81 -16.38 -0.49 -5.41
C ASN A 81 -17.16 0.40 -6.40
N PRO A 82 -17.21 1.75 -6.27
CA PRO A 82 -17.94 2.59 -7.22
C PRO A 82 -17.43 2.46 -8.66
N VAL A 83 -16.12 2.58 -8.86
CA VAL A 83 -15.49 2.45 -10.18
C VAL A 83 -15.62 1.03 -10.70
N MET A 84 -15.43 0.02 -9.85
CA MET A 84 -15.54 -1.38 -10.27
C MET A 84 -16.96 -1.73 -10.72
N LYS A 85 -18.00 -1.18 -10.10
CA LYS A 85 -19.39 -1.35 -10.56
C LYS A 85 -19.62 -0.75 -11.94
N LEU A 86 -19.13 0.48 -12.16
CA LEU A 86 -19.25 1.14 -13.46
C LEU A 86 -18.47 0.39 -14.55
N ALA A 87 -17.25 -0.07 -14.26
CA ALA A 87 -16.46 -0.88 -15.17
C ALA A 87 -17.13 -2.23 -15.49
N ALA A 88 -17.79 -2.84 -14.52
CA ALA A 88 -18.53 -4.08 -14.71
C ALA A 88 -19.77 -3.88 -15.58
N GLN A 89 -20.47 -2.75 -15.45
CA GLN A 89 -21.61 -2.39 -16.28
C GLN A 89 -21.24 -2.27 -17.76
N VAL A 90 -20.04 -1.77 -18.08
CA VAL A 90 -19.52 -1.72 -19.47
C VAL A 90 -19.43 -3.12 -20.09
N LEU A 91 -19.24 -4.16 -19.28
CA LEU A 91 -19.05 -5.54 -19.72
C LEU A 91 -20.24 -6.45 -19.41
N ASP A 92 -21.36 -5.90 -18.91
CA ASP A 92 -22.52 -6.64 -18.40
C ASP A 92 -22.15 -7.73 -17.38
N ARG A 93 -21.22 -7.40 -16.46
CA ARG A 93 -20.74 -8.31 -15.40
C ARG A 93 -21.24 -7.90 -14.02
N GLU A 94 -21.36 -8.88 -13.13
CA GLU A 94 -21.50 -8.63 -11.69
C GLU A 94 -20.13 -8.64 -11.02
N VAL A 95 -19.92 -7.74 -10.06
CA VAL A 95 -18.69 -7.67 -9.27
C VAL A 95 -19.01 -7.72 -7.79
N GLN A 96 -18.24 -8.53 -7.07
CA GLN A 96 -18.33 -8.61 -5.61
C GLN A 96 -17.72 -7.36 -4.97
N GLU A 97 -18.46 -6.75 -4.05
CA GLU A 97 -17.95 -5.62 -3.29
C GLU A 97 -16.82 -6.06 -2.36
N GLN A 98 -15.72 -5.31 -2.38
CA GLN A 98 -14.62 -5.50 -1.45
C GLN A 98 -14.71 -4.51 -0.28
N MET A 99 -14.29 -4.96 0.91
CA MET A 99 -14.18 -4.05 2.04
C MET A 99 -13.07 -3.01 1.78
N PRO A 100 -13.34 -1.71 2.02
CA PRO A 100 -12.31 -0.69 1.85
C PRO A 100 -11.14 -1.00 2.78
N LYS A 101 -9.91 -0.88 2.26
CA LYS A 101 -8.67 -1.09 3.02
C LYS A 101 -8.01 0.26 3.32
N LEU A 102 -7.03 0.24 4.22
CA LEU A 102 -6.23 1.38 4.62
C LEU A 102 -4.80 0.90 4.90
N ALA A 103 -3.81 1.70 4.54
CA ALA A 103 -2.45 1.49 5.02
C ALA A 103 -2.37 1.72 6.53
N VAL A 104 -1.72 0.82 7.25
CA VAL A 104 -1.42 0.97 8.67
C VAL A 104 0.06 0.71 8.91
N LEU A 105 0.62 1.44 9.88
CA LEU A 105 2.00 1.24 10.34
C LEU A 105 2.06 0.23 11.47
N ARG A 106 2.83 -0.83 11.29
CA ARG A 106 3.14 -1.86 12.30
C ARG A 106 4.38 -1.53 13.14
N CYS A 107 4.46 -0.28 13.56
CA CYS A 107 5.47 0.20 14.49
C CYS A 107 4.87 1.33 15.30
N ASN A 108 4.86 1.18 16.63
CA ASN A 108 4.54 2.23 17.58
C ASN A 108 5.77 2.70 18.38
N GLY A 109 6.97 2.29 17.96
CA GLY A 109 8.23 2.67 18.59
C GLY A 109 8.59 4.12 18.29
N SER A 110 7.85 5.05 18.87
CA SER A 110 8.08 6.49 18.73
C SER A 110 9.45 6.89 19.28
N CYS A 111 9.89 8.11 18.97
CA CYS A 111 11.16 8.66 19.47
C CYS A 111 11.33 8.56 21.00
N GLY A 112 10.23 8.60 21.78
CA GLY A 112 10.28 8.41 23.23
C GLY A 112 10.17 6.95 23.69
N ALA A 113 9.72 6.03 22.82
CA ALA A 113 9.56 4.63 23.15
C ALA A 113 10.74 3.75 22.70
N SER A 114 11.45 4.14 21.64
CA SER A 114 12.69 3.52 21.18
C SER A 114 13.76 4.59 21.05
N GLU A 115 14.63 4.66 22.04
CA GLU A 115 15.66 5.69 22.12
C GLU A 115 16.67 5.53 20.97
N ARG A 116 17.08 6.69 20.43
CA ARG A 116 18.14 6.74 19.41
C ARG A 116 19.49 6.58 20.08
N LEU A 117 20.30 5.66 19.58
CA LEU A 117 21.62 5.33 20.12
C LEU A 117 22.74 6.04 19.38
N ASN A 118 22.46 6.53 18.18
CA ASN A 118 23.41 7.18 17.28
C ASN A 118 22.66 8.16 16.35
N ILE A 119 23.42 8.89 15.55
CA ILE A 119 22.92 9.85 14.56
C ILE A 119 23.38 9.37 13.19
N TYR A 120 22.47 9.36 12.23
CA TYR A 120 22.75 9.02 10.84
C TYR A 120 22.89 10.29 10.00
N ASP A 121 24.07 10.51 9.41
CA ASP A 121 24.40 11.68 8.58
C ASP A 121 24.46 11.36 7.08
N GLY A 122 23.96 10.20 6.66
CA GLY A 122 23.95 9.74 5.28
C GLY A 122 22.68 10.11 4.49
N SER A 123 22.41 9.34 3.42
CA SER A 123 21.26 9.55 2.54
C SER A 123 19.93 9.34 3.26
N SER A 124 19.04 10.33 3.23
CA SER A 124 17.72 10.31 3.88
C SER A 124 16.70 9.42 3.16
N VAL A 125 17.11 8.22 2.73
CA VAL A 125 16.30 7.22 2.04
C VAL A 125 16.27 5.98 2.93
N CYS A 126 15.07 5.55 3.33
CA CYS A 126 14.91 4.39 4.22
C CYS A 126 15.59 3.16 3.63
N ALA A 127 15.50 2.93 2.30
CA ALA A 127 16.13 1.78 1.65
C ALA A 127 17.65 1.75 1.88
N VAL A 128 18.33 2.89 1.69
CA VAL A 128 19.78 3.00 1.90
C VAL A 128 20.14 2.80 3.37
N ALA A 129 19.38 3.42 4.27
CA ALA A 129 19.62 3.30 5.70
C ALA A 129 19.35 1.87 6.22
N ALA A 130 18.34 1.18 5.69
CA ALA A 130 18.01 -0.19 6.08
C ALA A 130 19.13 -1.17 5.71
N ASP A 131 19.75 -0.99 4.54
CA ASP A 131 20.75 -1.90 4.00
C ASP A 131 22.16 -1.64 4.54
N LEU A 132 22.55 -0.37 4.72
CA LEU A 132 23.92 0.00 5.08
C LEU A 132 24.13 0.30 6.56
N TYR A 133 23.09 0.74 7.28
CA TYR A 133 23.26 1.30 8.64
C TYR A 133 22.42 0.60 9.70
N GLY A 134 21.20 0.18 9.37
CA GLY A 134 20.27 -0.45 10.30
C GLY A 134 19.34 0.52 11.04
N GLY A 135 19.65 1.83 11.02
CA GLY A 135 18.82 2.89 11.62
C GLY A 135 19.37 3.47 12.91
N GLU A 136 18.73 4.52 13.41
CA GLU A 136 19.24 5.27 14.56
C GLU A 136 18.89 4.67 15.94
N THR A 137 18.00 3.67 15.96
CA THR A 137 17.54 3.01 17.19
C THR A 137 18.19 1.64 17.33
N GLY A 138 18.17 1.07 18.53
CA GLY A 138 18.59 -0.33 18.73
C GLY A 138 17.68 -1.37 18.06
N CYS A 139 16.58 -0.96 17.41
CA CYS A 139 15.62 -1.87 16.79
C CYS A 139 15.85 -2.02 15.28
N SER A 140 16.36 -3.17 14.86
CA SER A 140 16.58 -3.50 13.44
C SER A 140 15.32 -3.74 12.61
N TYR A 141 14.12 -3.64 13.20
CA TYR A 141 12.84 -3.89 12.52
C TYR A 141 11.94 -2.65 12.47
N GLY A 142 12.25 -1.64 13.28
CA GLY A 142 11.42 -0.47 13.49
C GLY A 142 11.39 0.46 12.27
N CYS A 143 10.50 1.45 12.34
CA CYS A 143 10.50 2.54 11.36
C CYS A 143 11.80 3.33 11.45
N LEU A 144 12.37 3.70 10.30
CA LEU A 144 13.58 4.52 10.21
C LEU A 144 13.27 6.03 10.23
N GLY A 145 12.01 6.42 10.00
CA GLY A 145 11.58 7.82 10.04
C GLY A 145 11.98 8.68 8.83
N MET A 146 12.61 8.12 7.78
CA MET A 146 13.15 8.91 6.65
C MET A 146 12.15 9.19 5.52
N GLY A 147 10.97 8.57 5.54
CA GLY A 147 9.85 9.01 4.68
C GLY A 147 9.74 8.40 3.29
N ASP A 148 10.40 7.28 2.95
CA ASP A 148 10.17 6.59 1.65
C ASP A 148 8.69 6.31 1.37
N CYS A 149 7.92 5.99 2.41
CA CYS A 149 6.46 5.83 2.32
C CYS A 149 5.70 7.13 2.01
N VAL A 150 6.20 8.27 2.45
CA VAL A 150 5.68 9.61 2.12
C VAL A 150 5.97 9.89 0.66
N ASN A 151 7.22 9.73 0.23
CA ASN A 151 7.66 9.95 -1.15
C ASN A 151 6.93 9.04 -2.16
N ALA A 152 6.60 7.82 -1.76
CA ALA A 152 5.85 6.89 -2.60
C ALA A 152 4.34 7.20 -2.70
N CYS A 153 3.80 8.08 -1.84
CA CYS A 153 2.38 8.36 -1.79
C CYS A 153 2.00 9.53 -2.69
N VAL A 154 1.49 9.25 -3.89
CA VAL A 154 0.99 10.27 -4.83
C VAL A 154 -0.33 10.94 -4.42
N PHE A 155 -0.91 10.54 -3.29
CA PHE A 155 -2.19 11.03 -2.78
C PHE A 155 -2.04 11.91 -1.53
N ASP A 156 -0.79 12.22 -1.13
CA ASP A 156 -0.48 12.98 0.09
C ASP A 156 -1.18 12.43 1.34
N ALA A 157 -1.31 11.10 1.40
CA ALA A 157 -2.02 10.40 2.46
C ALA A 157 -1.10 10.02 3.64
N ILE A 158 0.20 10.28 3.56
CA ILE A 158 1.17 9.93 4.60
C ILE A 158 2.08 11.12 4.87
N TYR A 159 2.33 11.41 6.15
CA TYR A 159 3.35 12.37 6.59
C TYR A 159 4.10 11.81 7.79
N ILE A 160 5.31 12.30 8.07
CA ILE A 160 6.03 11.96 9.31
C ILE A 160 5.57 12.94 10.39
N ASP A 161 5.03 12.42 11.48
CA ASP A 161 4.73 13.24 12.65
C ASP A 161 6.03 13.57 13.41
N PRO A 162 6.37 14.86 13.61
CA PRO A 162 7.61 15.25 14.28
C PRO A 162 7.65 14.84 15.77
N GLN A 163 6.51 14.62 16.42
CA GLN A 163 6.48 14.23 17.83
C GLN A 163 6.79 12.75 18.00
N THR A 164 6.12 11.90 17.24
CA THR A 164 6.34 10.46 17.30
C THR A 164 7.52 10.00 16.46
N CYS A 165 7.94 10.79 15.47
CA CYS A 165 8.91 10.42 14.43
C CYS A 165 8.45 9.25 13.54
N LEU A 166 7.14 9.00 13.49
CA LEU A 166 6.55 7.87 12.76
C LEU A 166 5.66 8.39 11.62
N PRO A 167 5.51 7.62 10.53
CA PRO A 167 4.56 7.93 9.49
C PRO A 167 3.12 7.77 9.98
N VAL A 168 2.33 8.81 9.79
CA VAL A 168 0.89 8.85 10.07
C VAL A 168 0.14 8.81 8.74
N VAL A 169 -0.85 7.92 8.65
CA VAL A 169 -1.71 7.77 7.47
C VAL A 169 -3.00 8.56 7.67
N VAL A 170 -3.27 9.51 6.77
CA VAL A 170 -4.52 10.28 6.71
C VAL A 170 -5.60 9.42 6.08
N GLU A 171 -6.59 9.03 6.88
CA GLU A 171 -7.58 8.02 6.47
C GLU A 171 -8.44 8.42 5.26
N ASP A 172 -8.70 9.71 5.11
CA ASP A 172 -9.60 10.22 4.08
C ASP A 172 -8.91 10.37 2.71
N LYS A 173 -7.57 10.38 2.71
CA LYS A 173 -6.76 10.48 1.48
C LYS A 173 -6.20 9.13 1.03
N CYS A 174 -6.14 8.15 1.94
CA CYS A 174 -5.56 6.84 1.62
C CYS A 174 -6.48 6.06 0.67
N THR A 175 -5.97 5.77 -0.52
CA THR A 175 -6.67 5.00 -1.57
C THR A 175 -6.33 3.52 -1.56
N SER A 176 -5.62 3.03 -0.54
CA SER A 176 -5.20 1.63 -0.39
C SER A 176 -4.40 1.03 -1.56
N CYS A 177 -3.70 1.87 -2.34
CA CYS A 177 -2.91 1.43 -3.50
C CYS A 177 -1.67 0.58 -3.14
N GLY A 178 -1.22 0.56 -1.88
CA GLY A 178 -0.08 -0.24 -1.44
C GLY A 178 1.30 0.27 -1.87
N ALA A 179 1.42 1.43 -2.53
CA ALA A 179 2.71 2.01 -2.91
C ALA A 179 3.66 2.18 -1.71
N CYS A 180 3.11 2.63 -0.57
CA CYS A 180 3.85 2.77 0.68
C CYS A 180 4.30 1.43 1.29
N VAL A 181 3.53 0.35 1.09
CA VAL A 181 3.89 -1.01 1.52
C VAL A 181 5.08 -1.50 0.72
N LYS A 182 5.05 -1.32 -0.61
CA LYS A 182 6.15 -1.70 -1.51
C LYS A 182 7.42 -0.88 -1.27
N ALA A 183 7.27 0.41 -0.97
CA ALA A 183 8.39 1.32 -0.74
C ALA A 183 9.06 1.12 0.64
N CYS A 184 8.43 0.41 1.58
CA CYS A 184 8.97 0.24 2.92
C CYS A 184 10.00 -0.91 2.95
N PRO A 185 11.32 -0.64 3.10
CA PRO A 185 12.34 -1.70 3.12
C PRO A 185 12.24 -2.60 4.36
N ARG A 186 11.58 -2.12 5.42
CA ARG A 186 11.35 -2.87 6.67
C ARG A 186 10.06 -3.70 6.64
N LEU A 187 9.24 -3.58 5.59
CA LEU A 187 7.96 -4.28 5.44
C LEU A 187 7.01 -4.10 6.66
N ILE A 188 7.02 -2.90 7.24
CA ILE A 188 6.20 -2.57 8.43
C ILE A 188 4.94 -1.77 8.11
N LEU A 189 4.67 -1.49 6.84
CA LEU A 189 3.40 -0.96 6.39
C LEU A 189 2.59 -2.12 5.80
N GLU A 190 1.29 -2.18 6.11
CA GLU A 190 0.41 -3.19 5.54
C GLU A 190 -0.97 -2.59 5.23
N LEU A 191 -1.68 -3.16 4.25
CA LEU A 191 -3.06 -2.80 3.98
C LEU A 191 -3.99 -3.65 4.84
N ARG A 192 -4.81 -3.01 5.67
CA ARG A 192 -5.84 -3.68 6.48
C ARG A 192 -7.23 -3.17 6.13
N PRO A 193 -8.28 -3.98 6.30
CA PRO A 193 -9.66 -3.49 6.21
C PRO A 193 -9.87 -2.27 7.11
N LYS A 194 -10.52 -1.23 6.59
CA LYS A 194 -10.87 0.01 7.32
C LYS A 194 -11.76 -0.30 8.52
N GLY A 195 -12.55 -1.37 8.42
CA GLY A 195 -13.45 -1.84 9.47
C GLY A 195 -14.71 -0.98 9.62
N PRO A 196 -15.69 -1.43 10.41
CA PRO A 196 -16.90 -0.66 10.67
C PRO A 196 -16.56 0.64 11.42
N LYS A 197 -17.06 1.79 10.93
CA LYS A 197 -16.78 3.12 11.52
C LYS A 197 -15.27 3.40 11.67
N SER A 198 -14.47 2.96 10.71
CA SER A 198 -13.00 3.11 10.72
C SER A 198 -12.30 2.45 11.92
N ARG A 199 -12.91 1.44 12.55
CA ARG A 199 -12.35 0.77 13.74
C ARG A 199 -11.37 -0.33 13.35
N ARG A 200 -10.20 -0.32 13.98
CA ARG A 200 -9.15 -1.32 13.71
C ARG A 200 -8.43 -1.71 14.99
N ILE A 201 -8.10 -3.00 15.10
CA ILE A 201 -7.22 -3.54 16.13
C ILE A 201 -6.12 -4.33 15.44
N TYR A 202 -4.86 -4.00 15.75
CA TYR A 202 -3.70 -4.69 15.18
C TYR A 202 -2.48 -4.53 16.08
N VAL A 203 -1.49 -5.38 15.87
CA VAL A 203 -0.20 -5.32 16.58
C VAL A 203 0.69 -4.29 15.88
N ALA A 204 0.93 -3.16 16.53
CA ALA A 204 1.80 -2.09 16.05
C ALA A 204 3.28 -2.37 16.38
N CYS A 205 3.73 -3.56 16.01
CA CYS A 205 5.11 -4.00 16.14
C CYS A 205 5.46 -4.98 15.02
N ALA A 206 6.73 -4.94 14.62
CA ALA A 206 7.33 -5.83 13.64
C ALA A 206 8.65 -6.46 14.13
N ASN A 207 9.06 -6.18 15.37
CA ASN A 207 10.27 -6.74 15.96
C ASN A 207 10.05 -8.24 16.26
N LYS A 208 10.99 -9.07 15.79
CA LYS A 208 10.96 -10.54 15.93
C LYS A 208 11.98 -11.08 16.95
N ASP A 209 12.69 -10.19 17.63
CA ASP A 209 13.64 -10.57 18.66
C ASP A 209 12.93 -11.16 19.87
N LYS A 210 13.69 -11.86 20.72
CA LYS A 210 13.17 -12.34 22.00
C LYS A 210 12.78 -11.15 22.86
N GLY A 211 11.67 -11.27 23.59
CA GLY A 211 11.11 -10.15 24.36
C GLY A 211 12.07 -9.45 25.32
N ALA A 212 13.04 -10.17 25.91
CA ALA A 212 14.08 -9.58 26.75
C ALA A 212 15.03 -8.64 25.98
N VAL A 213 15.32 -8.94 24.71
CA VAL A 213 16.09 -8.08 23.80
C VAL A 213 15.23 -6.91 23.35
N THR A 214 13.99 -7.18 22.91
CA THR A 214 13.05 -6.14 22.48
C THR A 214 12.84 -5.08 23.56
N ARG A 215 12.69 -5.48 24.83
CA ARG A 215 12.46 -4.56 25.95
C ARG A 215 13.67 -3.70 26.33
N LYS A 216 14.87 -4.07 25.90
CA LYS A 216 16.06 -3.22 26.06
C LYS A 216 16.11 -2.09 25.02
N VAL A 217 15.46 -2.27 23.87
CA VAL A 217 15.53 -1.32 22.74
C VAL A 217 14.23 -0.54 22.52
N CYS A 218 13.10 -1.08 22.96
CA CYS A 218 11.78 -0.48 22.78
C CYS A 218 10.84 -0.82 23.94
N SER A 219 10.30 0.22 24.58
CA SER A 219 9.35 0.06 25.70
C SER A 219 7.99 -0.46 25.25
N VAL A 220 7.56 -0.19 24.02
CA VAL A 220 6.25 -0.62 23.50
C VAL A 220 6.33 -1.77 22.50
N GLY A 221 7.45 -2.50 22.47
CA GLY A 221 7.63 -3.64 21.58
C GLY A 221 6.78 -4.86 21.97
N CYS A 222 6.42 -5.70 20.99
CA CYS A 222 5.83 -7.00 21.27
C CYS A 222 6.90 -7.91 21.88
N ILE A 223 6.54 -8.66 22.93
CA ILE A 223 7.46 -9.57 23.63
C ILE A 223 7.11 -11.06 23.43
N GLY A 224 6.15 -11.37 22.56
CA GLY A 224 5.77 -12.76 22.26
C GLY A 224 5.14 -13.54 23.41
N CYS A 225 4.59 -12.89 24.44
CA CYS A 225 4.08 -13.53 25.66
C CYS A 225 2.83 -14.41 25.48
N LYS A 226 2.19 -14.40 24.29
CA LYS A 226 0.98 -15.16 23.94
C LYS A 226 -0.28 -14.86 24.78
N LEU A 227 -0.28 -13.82 25.63
CA LEU A 227 -1.48 -13.41 26.39
C LEU A 227 -2.65 -13.03 25.47
N CYS A 228 -2.36 -12.33 24.38
CA CYS A 228 -3.35 -11.97 23.36
C CYS A 228 -3.96 -13.20 22.65
N VAL A 229 -3.19 -14.28 22.48
CA VAL A 229 -3.67 -15.54 21.90
C VAL A 229 -4.67 -16.18 22.86
N LYS A 230 -4.32 -16.30 24.14
CA LYS A 230 -5.21 -16.84 25.18
C LYS A 230 -6.50 -16.04 25.35
N ALA A 231 -6.44 -14.72 25.18
CA ALA A 231 -7.60 -13.84 25.31
C ALA A 231 -8.52 -13.84 24.08
N CYS A 232 -8.09 -14.41 22.94
CA CYS A 232 -8.86 -14.40 21.71
C CYS A 232 -9.70 -15.67 21.57
N GLU A 233 -11.01 -15.54 21.73
CA GLU A 233 -11.99 -16.62 21.52
C GLU A 233 -12.26 -16.93 20.05
N PHE A 234 -11.70 -16.14 19.13
CA PHE A 234 -11.95 -16.24 17.68
C PHE A 234 -10.74 -16.77 16.90
N GLU A 235 -9.68 -17.19 17.59
CA GLU A 235 -8.44 -17.69 16.98
C GLU A 235 -7.83 -16.71 15.95
N ALA A 236 -8.08 -15.41 16.13
CA ALA A 236 -7.62 -14.36 15.23
C ALA A 236 -6.17 -13.95 15.50
N VAL A 237 -5.53 -14.48 16.56
CA VAL A 237 -4.20 -14.06 16.98
C VAL A 237 -3.22 -15.22 16.90
N THR A 238 -2.13 -15.02 16.19
CA THR A 238 -1.02 -15.97 16.10
C THR A 238 0.26 -15.33 16.63
N VAL A 239 1.19 -16.16 17.10
CA VAL A 239 2.54 -15.69 17.50
C VAL A 239 3.57 -16.55 16.79
N THR A 240 4.37 -15.92 15.94
CA THR A 240 5.47 -16.53 15.18
C THR A 240 6.70 -15.66 15.32
N ASP A 241 7.88 -16.26 15.49
CA ASP A 241 9.14 -15.53 15.69
C ASP A 241 9.06 -14.46 16.79
N ASN A 242 8.50 -14.82 17.96
CA ASN A 242 8.29 -13.91 19.10
C ASN A 242 7.37 -12.70 18.84
N LEU A 243 6.73 -12.62 17.67
CA LEU A 243 5.87 -11.52 17.27
C LEU A 243 4.42 -11.97 17.16
N ALA A 244 3.51 -11.23 17.80
CA ALA A 244 2.08 -11.43 17.62
C ALA A 244 1.59 -10.82 16.29
N TYR A 245 0.66 -11.50 15.64
CA TYR A 245 -0.09 -11.00 14.49
C TYR A 245 -1.59 -11.21 14.71
N ILE A 246 -2.39 -10.21 14.33
CA ILE A 246 -3.85 -10.28 14.40
C ILE A 246 -4.37 -10.35 12.96
N ASP A 247 -5.00 -11.46 12.62
CA ASP A 247 -5.71 -11.66 11.37
C ASP A 247 -6.97 -10.76 11.33
N PRO A 248 -7.06 -9.79 10.40
CA PRO A 248 -8.20 -8.90 10.31
C PRO A 248 -9.51 -9.61 9.92
N ASP A 249 -9.45 -10.73 9.20
CA ASP A 249 -10.64 -11.42 8.67
C ASP A 249 -11.33 -12.23 9.78
N LYS A 250 -10.54 -12.72 10.73
CA LYS A 250 -11.04 -13.43 11.92
C LYS A 250 -11.38 -12.49 13.09
N CYS A 251 -10.72 -11.34 13.18
CA CYS A 251 -10.90 -10.43 14.32
C CYS A 251 -12.32 -9.86 14.39
N ARG A 252 -12.97 -9.95 15.55
CA ARG A 252 -14.29 -9.35 15.82
C ARG A 252 -14.23 -8.03 16.59
N LEU A 253 -13.05 -7.39 16.67
CA LEU A 253 -12.85 -6.06 17.26
C LEU A 253 -13.32 -5.93 18.73
N CYS A 254 -13.21 -7.00 19.53
CA CYS A 254 -13.71 -7.06 20.91
C CYS A 254 -12.81 -6.39 21.97
N ARG A 255 -11.60 -5.92 21.61
CA ARG A 255 -10.63 -5.23 22.49
C ARG A 255 -10.06 -6.07 23.65
N LYS A 256 -10.41 -7.36 23.78
CA LYS A 256 -9.87 -8.24 24.83
C LYS A 256 -8.34 -8.34 24.76
N CYS A 257 -7.79 -8.50 23.56
CA CYS A 257 -6.33 -8.59 23.35
C CYS A 257 -5.59 -7.30 23.75
N VAL A 258 -6.20 -6.13 23.54
CA VAL A 258 -5.63 -4.83 23.91
C VAL A 258 -5.48 -4.73 25.43
N ALA A 259 -6.49 -5.17 26.18
CA ALA A 259 -6.51 -5.06 27.64
C ALA A 259 -5.45 -5.95 28.33
N VAL A 260 -5.09 -7.08 27.71
CA VAL A 260 -4.12 -8.03 28.27
C VAL A 260 -2.68 -7.80 27.79
N CYS A 261 -2.44 -6.84 26.90
CA CYS A 261 -1.11 -6.59 26.35
C CYS A 261 -0.26 -5.79 27.35
N PRO A 262 0.79 -6.38 27.96
CA PRO A 262 1.56 -5.70 29.01
C PRO A 262 2.42 -4.55 28.47
N THR A 263 2.74 -4.56 27.17
CA THR A 263 3.56 -3.53 26.52
C THR A 263 2.75 -2.47 25.79
N GLY A 264 1.42 -2.61 25.70
CA GLY A 264 0.57 -1.69 24.94
C GLY A 264 0.84 -1.68 23.43
N CYS A 265 1.50 -2.70 22.88
CA CYS A 265 1.84 -2.76 21.45
C CYS A 265 0.64 -3.02 20.52
N ILE A 266 -0.53 -3.37 21.07
CA ILE A 266 -1.75 -3.61 20.30
C ILE A 266 -2.58 -2.33 20.32
N LEU A 267 -2.71 -1.68 19.16
CA LEU A 267 -3.43 -0.42 19.04
C LEU A 267 -4.92 -0.67 18.76
N GLU A 268 -5.76 0.18 19.34
CA GLU A 268 -7.19 0.28 19.07
C GLU A 268 -7.52 1.65 18.47
N ILE A 269 -7.85 1.69 17.19
CA ILE A 269 -8.06 2.94 16.45
C ILE A 269 -9.56 3.21 16.31
N ASN A 270 -9.98 4.46 16.54
CA ASN A 270 -11.36 4.94 16.40
C ASN A 270 -12.41 4.22 17.29
N PHE A 271 -11.98 3.73 18.46
CA PHE A 271 -12.90 3.19 19.45
C PHE A 271 -13.37 4.28 20.43
N PRO A 272 -14.62 4.22 20.90
CA PRO A 272 -15.05 5.07 22.00
C PRO A 272 -14.20 4.77 23.26
N PRO A 273 -13.98 5.77 24.13
CA PRO A 273 -13.29 5.56 25.40
C PRO A 273 -13.99 4.44 26.18
N LYS A 274 -13.22 3.57 26.84
CA LYS A 274 -13.81 2.55 27.71
C LYS A 274 -14.54 3.26 28.84
N LYS A 275 -15.78 2.85 29.09
CA LYS A 275 -16.51 3.27 30.30
C LYS A 275 -15.66 2.80 31.49
N GLN A 276 -15.12 3.73 32.27
CA GLN A 276 -14.41 3.38 33.50
C GLN A 276 -15.40 2.58 34.35
N LYS A 277 -15.01 1.37 34.76
CA LYS A 277 -15.76 0.69 35.82
C LYS A 277 -15.48 1.52 37.06
N THR A 278 -16.49 2.24 37.54
CA THR A 278 -16.49 2.76 38.90
C THR A 278 -16.28 1.53 39.77
N GLU A 279 -15.12 1.44 40.42
CA GLU A 279 -14.89 0.52 41.51
C GLU A 279 -15.87 0.96 42.61
N ASN A 280 -17.05 0.37 42.63
CA ASN A 280 -17.90 0.44 43.80
C ASN A 280 -17.24 -0.43 44.87
N GLU A 281 -17.00 0.21 46.01
CA GLU A 281 -16.61 -0.35 47.33
C GLU A 281 -17.03 -1.80 47.59
#